data_AF-A0A8X7BMZ5-F1
#
_entry.id   AF-A0A8X7BMZ5-F1
#
_cell.length_a   1.000
_cell.length_b   1.000
_cell.length_c   1.000
_cell.angle_alpha   90.00
_cell.angle_beta   90.00
_cell.angle_gamma   90.00
#
_symmetry.space_group_name_H-M   'P 1'
#
loop_
_entity.id
_entity.type
_entity.pdbx_description
1 polymer ?
#
loop_
_entity_poly.entity_id
_entity_poly.type
_entity_poly.pdbx_seq_one_letter_code
_entity_poly.pdbx_strand_id
1 'polypeptide(L)'
;MPTTRAMEAQFQTLLEKLTASMNANMGEMKSELTGMNANMGEVNTKLTNVNEQISANMDELNNKLTANKEELKSDLKGIGDKLTTMDKKFEEMEGRIESVENKFEDMESKLEAKIFEKVEEVSISFRSDLEKLKQKVMTGQGDEFKFQAPYSKPSIKLSTYDGKSSWQVYKTQFSIVADANQWDSHTKACQLAASLRADAADIFANFAGNTAAGFRRSR
;
A
#
# COMPACT_ATOMS: atom_id res chain seq x y z
N MET A 1 1.01 7.37 124.18
CA MET A 1 1.66 8.46 123.42
C MET A 1 2.91 7.89 122.76
N PRO A 2 3.04 7.94 121.42
CA PRO A 2 4.30 7.56 120.79
C PRO A 2 5.43 8.45 121.33
N THR A 3 6.61 7.89 121.56
CA THR A 3 7.79 8.63 122.01
C THR A 3 8.38 9.45 120.85
N THR A 4 8.99 10.59 121.14
CA THR A 4 9.58 11.54 120.16
C THR A 4 10.49 10.86 119.13
N ARG A 5 11.21 9.81 119.53
CA ARG A 5 12.11 9.01 118.67
C ARG A 5 11.38 8.24 117.55
N ALA A 6 10.14 7.79 117.79
CA ALA A 6 9.36 7.06 116.78
C ALA A 6 8.83 8.00 115.68
N MET A 7 8.45 9.23 116.08
CA MET A 7 7.98 10.25 115.14
C MET A 7 9.11 10.75 114.23
N GLU A 8 10.32 10.94 114.79
CA GLU A 8 11.55 11.25 114.05
C GLU A 8 11.89 10.19 112.99
N ALA A 9 11.81 8.91 113.35
CA ALA A 9 12.09 7.80 112.42
C ALA A 9 11.06 7.72 111.28
N GLN A 10 9.78 7.99 111.56
CA GLN A 10 8.75 8.05 110.52
C GLN A 10 8.97 9.20 109.56
N PHE A 11 9.38 10.38 110.06
CA PHE A 11 9.70 11.52 109.21
C PHE A 11 10.89 11.24 108.28
N GLN A 12 11.97 10.65 108.81
CA GLN A 12 13.12 10.24 107.98
C GLN A 12 12.74 9.21 106.92
N THR A 13 11.92 8.23 107.28
CA THR A 13 11.40 7.23 106.32
C THR A 13 10.60 7.90 105.20
N LEU A 14 9.80 8.92 105.51
CA LEU A 14 9.07 9.69 104.51
C LEU A 14 10.02 10.48 103.59
N LEU A 15 11.08 11.09 104.13
CA LEU A 15 12.09 11.80 103.34
C LEU A 15 12.86 10.87 102.40
N GLU A 16 13.25 9.67 102.86
CA GLU A 16 13.90 8.67 102.01
C GLU A 16 12.99 8.19 100.88
N LYS A 17 11.72 7.87 101.20
CA LYS A 17 10.73 7.49 100.17
C LYS A 17 10.50 8.60 99.16
N LEU A 18 10.40 9.84 99.61
CA LEU A 18 10.24 11.00 98.73
C LEU A 18 11.46 11.17 97.81
N THR A 19 12.67 11.09 98.35
CA THR A 19 13.93 11.21 97.60
C THR A 19 14.07 10.08 96.57
N ALA A 20 13.77 8.84 96.97
CA ALA A 20 13.82 7.68 96.08
C ALA A 20 12.81 7.81 94.94
N SER A 21 11.57 8.23 95.24
CA SER A 21 10.54 8.45 94.22
C SER A 21 10.93 9.57 93.25
N MET A 22 11.47 10.69 93.74
CA MET A 22 11.94 11.77 92.87
C MET A 22 13.07 11.32 91.93
N ASN A 23 14.04 10.56 92.46
CA ASN A 23 15.14 10.03 91.66
C ASN A 23 14.66 9.02 90.59
N ALA A 24 13.72 8.14 90.94
CA ALA A 24 13.11 7.20 89.99
C ALA A 24 12.39 7.95 88.87
N ASN A 25 11.50 8.88 89.20
CA ASN A 25 10.76 9.68 88.23
C ASN A 25 11.68 10.50 87.32
N MET A 26 12.77 11.06 87.88
CA MET A 26 13.77 11.79 87.08
C MET A 26 14.53 10.85 86.13
N GLY A 27 14.81 9.62 86.55
CA GLY A 27 15.40 8.58 85.71
C GLY A 27 14.48 8.18 84.55
N GLU A 28 13.20 7.94 84.83
CA GLU A 28 12.17 7.66 83.83
C GLU A 28 12.04 8.80 82.81
N MET A 29 11.89 10.04 83.29
CA MET A 29 11.79 11.23 82.43
C MET A 29 13.03 11.40 81.54
N LYS A 30 14.23 11.12 82.07
CA LYS A 30 15.47 11.15 81.29
C LYS A 30 15.45 10.08 80.19
N SER A 31 15.02 8.86 80.51
CA SER A 31 14.89 7.77 79.54
C SER A 31 13.90 8.13 78.43
N GLU A 32 12.73 8.65 78.79
CA GLU A 32 11.72 9.11 77.82
C GLU A 32 12.25 10.22 76.89
N LEU A 33 12.96 11.22 77.45
CA LEU A 33 13.61 12.28 76.67
C LEU A 33 14.63 11.72 75.68
N THR A 34 15.45 10.74 76.09
CA THR A 34 16.41 10.09 75.18
C THR A 34 15.71 9.33 74.06
N GLY A 35 14.62 8.62 74.37
CA GLY A 35 13.81 7.90 73.37
C GLY A 35 13.14 8.84 72.39
N MET A 36 12.57 9.95 72.87
CA MET A 36 11.95 10.97 72.02
C MET A 36 12.98 11.60 71.07
N ASN A 37 14.19 11.88 71.56
CA ASN A 37 15.26 12.45 70.74
C ASN A 37 15.73 11.49 69.64
N ALA A 38 15.86 10.20 69.95
CA ALA A 38 16.18 9.17 68.96
C ALA A 38 15.08 9.06 67.88
N ASN A 39 13.81 9.00 68.30
CA ASN A 39 12.66 8.96 67.39
C ASN A 39 12.60 10.20 66.49
N MET A 40 12.89 11.39 67.02
CA MET A 40 12.94 12.61 66.22
C MET A 40 14.05 12.57 65.16
N GLY A 41 15.21 11.98 65.49
CA GLY A 41 16.28 11.74 64.52
C GLY A 41 15.87 10.78 63.41
N GLU A 42 15.16 9.69 63.74
CA GLU A 42 14.63 8.74 62.75
C GLU A 42 13.58 9.41 61.84
N VAL A 43 12.65 10.17 62.41
CA VAL A 43 11.64 10.91 61.65
C VAL A 43 12.29 11.91 60.71
N ASN A 44 13.29 12.66 61.17
CA ASN A 44 14.00 13.61 60.34
C ASN A 44 14.71 12.93 59.16
N THR A 45 15.36 11.79 59.42
CA THR A 45 16.01 10.98 58.37
C THR A 45 14.99 10.48 57.34
N LYS A 46 13.85 9.95 57.79
CA LYS A 46 12.78 9.49 56.89
C LYS A 46 12.21 10.65 56.07
N LEU A 47 12.05 11.83 56.66
CA LEU A 47 11.55 13.03 55.97
C LEU A 47 12.54 13.51 54.90
N THR A 48 13.84 13.51 55.18
CA THR A 48 14.88 13.81 54.18
C THR A 48 14.82 12.81 53.02
N ASN A 49 14.75 11.52 53.30
CA ASN A 49 14.68 10.49 52.26
C ASN A 49 13.43 10.63 51.38
N VAL A 50 12.26 10.86 51.98
CA VAL A 50 11.01 11.08 51.24
C VAL A 50 11.12 12.33 50.37
N ASN A 51 11.72 13.41 50.87
CA ASN A 51 11.89 14.64 50.12
C ASN A 51 12.80 14.43 48.90
N GLU A 52 13.93 13.72 49.07
CA GLU A 52 14.83 13.36 47.97
C GLU A 52 14.15 12.48 46.90
N GLN A 53 13.38 11.48 47.35
CA GLN A 53 12.61 10.62 46.44
C GLN A 53 11.56 11.39 45.64
N ILE A 54 10.84 12.32 46.28
CA ILE A 54 9.85 13.17 45.60
C ILE A 54 10.54 14.03 44.54
N SER A 55 11.67 14.65 44.87
CA SER A 55 12.44 15.45 43.91
C SER A 55 12.90 14.61 42.71
N ALA A 56 13.49 13.44 42.97
CA ALA A 56 13.95 12.54 41.90
C ALA A 56 12.80 12.07 40.99
N ASN A 57 11.66 11.68 41.58
CA ASN A 57 10.48 11.27 40.82
C ASN A 57 9.90 12.43 39.99
N MET A 58 9.92 13.64 40.53
CA MET A 58 9.45 14.84 39.81
C MET A 58 10.35 15.16 38.61
N ASP A 59 11.67 15.04 38.76
CA ASP A 59 12.63 15.21 37.67
C ASP A 59 12.46 14.14 36.59
N GLU A 60 12.31 12.87 36.99
CA GLU A 60 12.08 11.77 36.05
C GLU A 60 10.78 11.98 35.24
N LEU A 61 9.70 12.38 35.91
CA LEU A 61 8.42 12.64 35.27
C LEU A 61 8.50 13.82 34.30
N ASN A 62 9.18 14.89 34.67
CA ASN A 62 9.38 16.06 33.81
C ASN A 62 10.20 15.72 32.56
N ASN A 63 11.26 14.91 32.73
CA ASN A 63 12.10 14.46 31.61
C ASN A 63 11.31 13.57 30.64
N LYS A 64 10.53 12.61 31.14
CA LYS A 64 9.65 11.76 30.31
C LYS A 64 8.60 12.58 29.57
N LEU A 65 7.96 13.53 30.26
CA LEU A 65 6.96 14.41 29.64
C LEU A 65 7.57 15.25 28.51
N THR A 66 8.79 15.74 28.71
CA THR A 66 9.50 16.56 27.71
C THR A 66 9.91 15.71 26.51
N ALA A 67 10.44 14.52 26.73
CA ALA A 67 10.80 13.58 25.65
C ALA A 67 9.58 13.21 24.80
N ASN A 68 8.49 12.78 25.44
CA ASN A 68 7.25 12.41 24.75
C ASN A 68 6.66 13.60 23.96
N LYS A 69 6.74 14.82 24.50
CA LYS A 69 6.28 16.02 23.81
C LYS A 69 7.06 16.30 22.53
N GLU A 70 8.38 16.17 22.55
CA GLU A 70 9.21 16.37 21.36
C GLU A 70 9.04 15.26 20.33
N GLU A 71 8.86 14.01 20.78
CA GLU A 71 8.53 12.87 19.89
C GLU A 71 7.20 13.10 19.17
N LEU A 72 6.13 13.41 19.91
CA LEU A 72 4.82 13.71 19.32
C LEU A 72 4.87 14.88 18.34
N LYS A 73 5.67 15.91 18.63
CA LYS A 73 5.86 17.05 17.72
C LYS A 73 6.56 16.64 16.43
N SER A 74 7.57 15.77 16.53
CA SER A 74 8.25 15.20 15.36
C SER A 74 7.30 14.36 14.51
N ASP A 75 6.50 13.50 15.14
CA ASP A 75 5.52 12.67 14.46
C ASP A 75 4.45 13.49 13.75
N LEU A 76 3.90 14.51 14.43
CA LEU A 76 2.92 15.41 13.82
C LEU A 76 3.50 16.17 12.62
N LYS A 77 4.76 16.59 12.70
CA LYS A 77 5.45 17.20 11.55
C LYS A 77 5.60 16.19 10.40
N GLY A 78 6.04 14.97 10.69
CA GLY A 78 6.18 13.92 9.68
C GLY A 78 4.85 13.54 9.01
N ILE A 79 3.73 13.56 9.76
CA ILE A 79 2.39 13.41 9.21
C ILE A 79 2.03 14.59 8.30
N GLY A 80 2.32 15.82 8.73
CA GLY A 80 2.11 17.03 7.92
C GLY A 80 2.84 16.96 6.58
N ASP A 81 4.13 16.61 6.59
CA ASP A 81 4.95 16.49 5.36
C ASP A 81 4.39 15.42 4.39
N LYS A 82 3.88 14.30 4.94
CA LYS A 82 3.24 13.23 4.14
C LYS A 82 1.91 13.69 3.53
N LEU A 83 1.10 14.45 4.28
CA LEU A 83 -0.15 15.01 3.76
C LEU A 83 0.13 15.99 2.62
N THR A 84 1.07 16.92 2.78
CA THR A 84 1.47 17.84 1.70
C THR A 84 1.98 17.09 0.46
N THR A 85 2.72 16.00 0.65
CA THR A 85 3.16 15.15 -0.46
C THR A 85 1.98 14.46 -1.16
N MET A 86 0.96 14.07 -0.40
CA MET A 86 -0.24 13.43 -0.91
C MET A 86 -1.09 14.42 -1.71
N ASP A 87 -1.28 15.64 -1.20
CA ASP A 87 -2.01 16.72 -1.89
C ASP A 87 -1.38 16.98 -3.27
N LYS A 88 -0.06 17.11 -3.34
CA LYS A 88 0.65 17.29 -4.63
C LYS A 88 0.40 16.14 -5.60
N LYS A 89 0.37 14.89 -5.12
CA LYS A 89 0.09 13.72 -5.98
C LYS A 89 -1.35 13.71 -6.47
N PHE A 90 -2.31 14.22 -5.69
CA PHE A 90 -3.68 14.39 -6.13
C PHE A 90 -3.78 15.45 -7.22
N GLU A 91 -3.15 16.61 -7.05
CA GLU A 91 -3.08 17.65 -8.09
C GLU A 91 -2.46 17.12 -9.40
N GLU A 92 -1.36 16.36 -9.31
CA GLU A 92 -0.73 15.72 -10.47
C GLU A 92 -1.66 14.70 -11.15
N MET A 93 -2.46 13.98 -10.37
CA MET A 93 -3.41 13.00 -10.89
C MET A 93 -4.61 13.67 -11.55
N GLU A 94 -5.14 14.75 -10.97
CA GLU A 94 -6.20 15.58 -11.57
C GLU A 94 -5.77 16.10 -12.94
N GLY A 95 -4.56 16.67 -13.05
CA GLY A 95 -4.04 17.14 -14.35
C GLY A 95 -3.84 16.01 -15.38
N ARG A 96 -3.49 14.79 -14.93
CA ARG A 96 -3.40 13.63 -15.83
C ARG A 96 -4.77 13.16 -16.30
N ILE A 97 -5.79 13.20 -15.45
CA ILE A 97 -7.17 12.85 -15.81
C ILE A 97 -7.69 13.84 -16.84
N GLU A 98 -7.54 15.15 -16.60
CA GLU A 98 -7.92 16.20 -17.55
C GLU A 98 -7.22 16.01 -18.91
N SER A 99 -5.92 15.67 -18.91
CA SER A 99 -5.21 15.39 -20.17
C SER A 99 -5.76 14.16 -20.91
N VAL A 100 -6.22 13.13 -20.20
CA VAL A 100 -6.81 11.93 -20.81
C VAL A 100 -8.19 12.23 -21.36
N GLU A 101 -9.01 12.98 -20.64
CA GLU A 101 -10.34 13.41 -21.09
C GLU A 101 -10.24 14.20 -22.40
N ASN A 102 -9.34 15.20 -22.46
CA ASN A 102 -9.08 15.97 -23.68
C ASN A 102 -8.62 15.10 -24.87
N LYS A 103 -7.77 14.09 -24.62
CA LYS A 103 -7.34 13.16 -25.69
C LYS A 103 -8.48 12.27 -26.18
N PHE A 104 -9.39 11.89 -25.29
CA PHE A 104 -10.54 11.08 -25.64
C PHE A 104 -11.53 11.88 -26.50
N GLU A 105 -11.78 13.14 -26.15
CA GLU A 105 -12.63 14.06 -26.93
C GLU A 105 -12.05 14.31 -28.35
N ASP A 106 -10.73 14.51 -28.47
CA ASP A 106 -10.06 14.63 -29.77
C ASP A 106 -10.15 13.34 -30.60
N MET A 107 -10.01 12.18 -29.95
CA MET A 107 -10.17 10.88 -30.62
C MET A 107 -11.60 10.65 -31.10
N GLU A 108 -12.60 10.99 -30.28
CA GLU A 108 -14.02 10.90 -30.62
C GLU A 108 -14.33 11.76 -31.85
N SER A 109 -13.93 13.04 -31.82
CA SER A 109 -14.10 13.97 -32.94
C SER A 109 -13.44 13.48 -34.24
N LYS A 110 -12.23 12.91 -34.14
CA LYS A 110 -11.52 12.34 -35.31
C LYS A 110 -12.19 11.09 -35.87
N LEU A 111 -12.74 10.24 -35.00
CA LEU A 111 -13.46 9.05 -35.42
C LEU A 111 -14.77 9.42 -36.12
N GLU A 112 -15.53 10.37 -35.57
CA GLU A 112 -16.74 10.90 -36.21
C GLU A 112 -16.44 11.46 -37.61
N ALA A 113 -15.41 12.30 -37.74
CA ALA A 113 -15.00 12.88 -39.02
C ALA A 113 -14.63 11.80 -40.06
N LYS A 114 -13.84 10.78 -39.67
CA LYS A 114 -13.43 9.69 -40.57
C LYS A 114 -14.60 8.80 -40.99
N ILE A 115 -15.54 8.54 -40.07
CA ILE A 115 -16.76 7.78 -40.40
C ILE A 115 -17.57 8.57 -41.42
N PHE A 116 -17.79 9.87 -41.20
CA PHE A 116 -18.51 10.72 -42.13
C PHE A 116 -17.86 10.76 -43.52
N GLU A 117 -16.54 10.96 -43.58
CA GLU A 117 -15.77 10.94 -44.83
C GLU A 117 -15.94 9.62 -45.60
N LYS A 118 -15.78 8.47 -44.92
CA LYS A 118 -15.93 7.17 -45.57
C LYS A 118 -17.36 6.87 -46.00
N VAL A 119 -18.36 7.30 -45.23
CA VAL A 119 -19.78 7.18 -45.62
C VAL A 119 -20.08 8.01 -46.86
N GLU A 120 -19.55 9.23 -46.95
CA GLU A 120 -19.73 10.09 -48.13
C GLU A 120 -19.01 9.51 -49.36
N GLU A 121 -17.76 9.03 -49.22
CA GLU A 121 -17.03 8.35 -50.30
C GLU A 121 -17.83 7.16 -50.87
N VAL A 122 -18.33 6.28 -49.99
CA VAL A 122 -19.15 5.12 -50.41
C VAL A 122 -20.42 5.60 -51.10
N SER A 123 -21.09 6.61 -50.56
CA SER A 123 -22.31 7.19 -51.13
C SER A 123 -22.09 7.75 -52.54
N ILE A 124 -20.99 8.48 -52.75
CA ILE A 124 -20.59 9.01 -54.06
C ILE A 124 -20.29 7.86 -55.04
N SER A 125 -19.53 6.83 -54.62
CA SER A 125 -19.22 5.69 -55.49
C SER A 125 -20.47 4.92 -55.92
N PHE A 126 -21.40 4.69 -54.98
CA PHE A 126 -22.64 3.97 -55.24
C PHE A 126 -23.53 4.75 -56.21
N ARG A 127 -23.63 6.07 -56.01
CA ARG A 127 -24.34 6.96 -56.93
C ARG A 127 -23.75 6.91 -58.34
N SER A 128 -22.42 6.94 -58.45
CA SER A 128 -21.73 6.85 -59.75
C SER A 128 -22.01 5.52 -60.46
N ASP A 129 -21.92 4.40 -59.75
CA ASP A 129 -22.14 3.08 -60.33
C ASP A 129 -23.61 2.85 -60.74
N LEU A 130 -24.55 3.39 -59.98
CA LEU A 130 -25.98 3.37 -60.32
C LEU A 130 -26.26 4.15 -61.61
N GLU A 131 -25.63 5.30 -61.81
CA GLU A 131 -25.75 6.07 -63.07
C GLU A 131 -25.14 5.32 -64.26
N LYS A 132 -23.97 4.70 -64.10
CA LYS A 132 -23.38 3.83 -65.15
C LYS A 132 -24.31 2.68 -65.51
N LEU A 133 -24.95 2.05 -64.52
CA LEU A 133 -25.88 0.94 -64.75
C LEU A 133 -27.15 1.41 -65.48
N LYS A 134 -27.73 2.55 -65.09
CA LYS A 134 -28.85 3.18 -65.82
C LYS A 134 -28.50 3.43 -67.29
N GLN A 135 -27.33 4.02 -67.55
CA GLN A 135 -26.87 4.30 -68.91
C GLN A 135 -26.74 3.02 -69.76
N LYS A 136 -26.18 1.95 -69.19
CA LYS A 136 -26.04 0.66 -69.87
C LYS A 136 -27.39 -0.02 -70.15
N VAL A 137 -28.33 0.03 -69.22
CA VAL A 137 -29.71 -0.49 -69.44
C VAL A 137 -30.41 0.27 -70.57
N MET A 138 -30.24 1.58 -70.66
CA MET A 138 -30.83 2.37 -71.75
C MET A 138 -30.17 2.13 -73.13
N THR A 139 -28.94 1.61 -73.18
CA THR A 139 -28.17 1.46 -74.43
C THR A 139 -28.10 0.01 -74.95
N GLY A 140 -28.66 -0.97 -74.24
CA GLY A 140 -28.86 -2.33 -74.74
C GLY A 140 -27.60 -3.18 -74.94
N GLN A 141 -26.45 -2.78 -74.41
CA GLN A 141 -25.18 -3.53 -74.50
C GLN A 141 -25.07 -4.55 -73.36
N GLY A 142 -25.40 -5.82 -73.64
CA GLY A 142 -25.28 -6.93 -72.70
C GLY A 142 -23.87 -7.55 -72.70
N ASP A 143 -22.96 -6.96 -71.92
CA ASP A 143 -21.69 -7.61 -71.55
C ASP A 143 -21.45 -7.51 -70.03
N GLU A 144 -20.82 -8.54 -69.48
CA GLU A 144 -20.75 -8.90 -68.05
C GLU A 144 -20.34 -7.72 -67.12
N PHE A 145 -21.27 -7.22 -66.30
CA PHE A 145 -21.04 -6.10 -65.38
C PHE A 145 -20.19 -6.54 -64.18
N LYS A 146 -18.92 -6.10 -64.11
CA LYS A 146 -18.05 -6.34 -62.95
C LYS A 146 -18.22 -5.22 -61.92
N PHE A 147 -18.90 -5.53 -60.81
CA PHE A 147 -18.91 -4.67 -59.62
C PHE A 147 -17.50 -4.68 -59.00
N GLN A 148 -16.79 -3.57 -59.10
CA GLN A 148 -15.49 -3.41 -58.45
C GLN A 148 -15.71 -2.77 -57.08
N ALA A 149 -15.81 -3.61 -56.04
CA ALA A 149 -16.00 -3.13 -54.69
C ALA A 149 -14.84 -2.19 -54.29
N PRO A 150 -15.13 -1.02 -53.67
CA PRO A 150 -14.09 -0.05 -53.29
C PRO A 150 -13.13 -0.56 -52.20
N TYR A 151 -13.43 -1.71 -51.59
CA TYR A 151 -12.57 -2.36 -50.61
C TYR A 151 -11.90 -3.59 -51.23
N SER A 152 -10.75 -3.37 -51.87
CA SER A 152 -9.83 -4.47 -52.15
C SER A 152 -9.34 -5.02 -50.81
N LYS A 153 -9.56 -6.33 -50.57
CA LYS A 153 -9.17 -7.03 -49.34
C LYS A 153 -7.71 -6.71 -48.99
N PRO A 154 -7.40 -6.22 -47.77
CA PRO A 154 -6.02 -6.00 -47.36
C PRO A 154 -5.24 -7.32 -47.47
N SER A 155 -4.03 -7.27 -48.03
CA SER A 155 -3.08 -8.38 -48.01
C SER A 155 -1.89 -7.97 -47.15
N ILE A 156 -2.12 -7.84 -45.85
CA ILE A 156 -1.06 -7.49 -44.90
C ILE A 156 -0.20 -8.73 -44.71
N LYS A 157 1.09 -8.65 -45.05
CA LYS A 157 2.04 -9.75 -44.88
C LYS A 157 2.47 -9.86 -43.42
N LEU A 158 2.33 -11.06 -42.87
CA LEU A 158 2.81 -11.39 -41.53
C LEU A 158 4.34 -11.57 -41.53
N SER A 159 4.99 -11.06 -40.49
CA SER A 159 6.44 -11.27 -40.30
C SER A 159 6.72 -12.67 -39.75
N THR A 160 7.85 -13.28 -40.12
CA THR A 160 8.26 -14.58 -39.56
C THR A 160 8.69 -14.43 -38.11
N TYR A 161 8.30 -15.38 -37.25
CA TYR A 161 8.77 -15.46 -35.87
C TYR A 161 10.21 -16.01 -35.84
N ASP A 162 11.13 -15.23 -35.29
CA ASP A 162 12.56 -15.51 -35.25
C ASP A 162 13.07 -15.99 -33.88
N GLY A 163 12.16 -16.15 -32.91
CA GLY A 163 12.48 -16.56 -31.54
C GLY A 163 13.14 -15.48 -30.67
N LYS A 164 13.38 -14.27 -31.18
CA LYS A 164 13.99 -13.16 -30.42
C LYS A 164 12.95 -12.25 -29.78
N SER A 165 11.79 -12.13 -30.41
CA SER A 165 10.64 -11.37 -29.88
C SER A 165 9.81 -12.23 -28.93
N SER A 166 9.18 -11.61 -27.92
CA SER A 166 8.26 -12.33 -27.01
C SER A 166 7.11 -12.97 -27.79
N TRP A 167 6.83 -14.24 -27.50
CA TRP A 167 5.73 -15.00 -28.13
C TRP A 167 4.35 -14.34 -27.96
N GLN A 168 4.12 -13.64 -26.85
CA GLN A 168 2.86 -12.92 -26.62
C GLN A 168 2.71 -11.73 -27.57
N VAL A 169 3.79 -10.99 -27.80
CA VAL A 169 3.82 -9.87 -28.75
C VAL A 169 3.55 -10.38 -30.16
N TYR A 170 4.16 -11.52 -30.52
CA TYR A 170 3.94 -12.17 -31.81
C TYR A 170 2.49 -12.63 -32.01
N LYS A 171 1.88 -13.26 -30.99
CA LYS A 171 0.46 -13.68 -31.03
C LYS A 171 -0.47 -12.49 -31.23
N THR A 172 -0.25 -11.37 -30.55
CA THR A 172 -1.05 -10.17 -30.72
C THR A 172 -0.95 -9.64 -32.15
N GLN A 173 0.27 -9.55 -32.70
CA GLN A 173 0.48 -9.13 -34.09
C GLN A 173 -0.17 -10.10 -35.08
N PHE A 174 -0.07 -11.40 -34.84
CA PHE A 174 -0.70 -12.44 -35.63
C PHE A 174 -2.22 -12.28 -35.66
N SER A 175 -2.88 -12.09 -34.51
CA SER A 175 -4.33 -11.91 -34.42
C SER A 175 -4.78 -10.66 -35.15
N ILE A 176 -4.08 -9.53 -34.98
CA ILE A 176 -4.39 -8.27 -35.69
C ILE A 176 -4.33 -8.46 -37.21
N VAL A 177 -3.28 -9.10 -37.72
CA VAL A 177 -3.11 -9.35 -39.17
C VAL A 177 -4.16 -10.36 -39.68
N ALA A 178 -4.46 -11.39 -38.90
CA ALA A 178 -5.44 -12.39 -39.26
C ALA A 178 -6.85 -11.81 -39.35
N ASP A 179 -7.21 -10.91 -38.44
CA ASP A 179 -8.52 -10.27 -38.43
C ASP A 179 -8.63 -9.20 -39.53
N ALA A 180 -7.56 -8.43 -39.76
CA ALA A 180 -7.50 -7.46 -40.85
C ALA A 180 -7.58 -8.11 -42.25
N ASN A 181 -7.01 -9.30 -42.40
CA ASN A 181 -7.09 -10.09 -43.64
C ASN A 181 -8.30 -11.05 -43.67
N GLN A 182 -9.17 -11.05 -42.65
CA GLN A 182 -10.29 -11.97 -42.51
C GLN A 182 -9.89 -13.44 -42.78
N TRP A 183 -8.82 -13.90 -42.13
CA TRP A 183 -8.38 -15.29 -42.23
C TRP A 183 -9.34 -16.19 -41.46
N ASP A 184 -9.78 -17.27 -42.10
CA ASP A 184 -10.49 -18.35 -41.42
C ASP A 184 -9.52 -19.19 -40.56
N SER A 185 -10.06 -20.03 -39.69
CA SER A 185 -9.26 -20.87 -38.78
C SER A 185 -8.22 -21.72 -39.51
N HIS A 186 -8.53 -22.17 -40.74
CA HIS A 186 -7.62 -22.96 -41.57
C HIS A 186 -6.45 -22.11 -42.07
N THR A 187 -6.72 -20.94 -42.62
CA THR A 187 -5.70 -19.99 -43.09
C THR A 187 -4.84 -19.49 -41.94
N LYS A 188 -5.43 -19.23 -40.76
CA LYS A 188 -4.69 -18.91 -39.54
C LYS A 188 -3.69 -20.02 -39.20
N ALA A 189 -4.10 -21.28 -39.22
CA ALA A 189 -3.19 -22.40 -38.94
C ALA A 189 -2.06 -22.52 -39.97
N CYS A 190 -2.35 -22.41 -41.27
CA CYS A 190 -1.34 -22.49 -42.33
C CYS A 190 -0.33 -21.33 -42.26
N GLN A 191 -0.80 -20.10 -42.02
CA GLN A 191 0.06 -18.93 -41.90
C GLN A 191 0.89 -18.95 -40.60
N LEU A 192 0.33 -19.47 -39.50
CA LEU A 192 1.08 -19.68 -38.27
C LEU A 192 2.18 -20.72 -38.47
N ALA A 193 1.89 -21.85 -39.12
CA ALA A 193 2.89 -22.87 -39.44
C ALA A 193 4.00 -22.32 -40.37
N ALA A 194 3.63 -21.53 -41.39
CA ALA A 194 4.59 -20.97 -42.35
C ALA A 194 5.46 -19.85 -41.78
N SER A 195 4.98 -19.17 -40.74
CA SER A 195 5.67 -18.03 -40.13
C SER A 195 6.67 -18.43 -39.05
N LEU A 196 6.61 -19.67 -38.55
CA LEU A 196 7.62 -20.24 -37.65
C LEU A 196 8.82 -20.73 -38.46
N ARG A 197 10.03 -20.21 -38.20
CA ARG A 197 11.29 -20.69 -38.83
C ARG A 197 12.29 -21.20 -37.79
N ALA A 198 13.20 -22.06 -38.25
CA ALA A 198 14.33 -22.65 -37.50
C ALA A 198 13.88 -23.46 -36.27
N ASP A 199 14.53 -23.32 -35.11
CA ASP A 199 14.36 -24.15 -33.89
C ASP A 199 12.89 -24.26 -33.40
N ALA A 200 12.01 -23.34 -33.80
CA ALA A 200 10.57 -23.39 -33.48
C ALA A 200 9.82 -24.51 -34.24
N ALA A 201 10.29 -24.93 -35.41
CA ALA A 201 9.70 -26.03 -36.18
C ALA A 201 10.06 -27.42 -35.59
N ASP A 202 11.27 -27.57 -35.06
CA ASP A 202 11.75 -28.83 -34.44
C ASP A 202 11.03 -29.16 -33.13
N ILE A 203 10.62 -28.14 -32.36
CA ILE A 203 9.85 -28.34 -31.13
C ILE A 203 8.49 -28.98 -31.45
N PHE A 204 7.81 -28.57 -32.53
CA PHE A 204 6.53 -29.16 -32.93
C PHE A 204 6.66 -30.54 -33.59
N ALA A 205 7.75 -30.80 -34.33
CA ALA A 205 8.04 -32.13 -34.86
C ALA A 205 8.21 -33.18 -33.74
N ASN A 206 8.82 -32.79 -32.62
CA ASN A 206 8.99 -33.65 -31.45
C ASN A 206 7.67 -33.95 -30.70
N PHE A 207 6.67 -33.07 -30.75
CA PHE A 207 5.34 -33.36 -30.20
C PHE A 207 4.53 -34.34 -31.07
N ALA A 208 4.71 -34.33 -32.39
CA ALA A 208 4.05 -35.28 -33.31
C ALA A 208 4.68 -36.69 -33.27
N GLY A 209 5.98 -36.79 -32.96
CA GLY A 209 6.67 -38.08 -32.80
C GLY A 209 6.30 -38.86 -31.53
N ASN A 210 5.82 -38.18 -30.49
CA ASN A 210 5.59 -38.79 -29.17
C ASN A 210 4.20 -39.42 -28.96
N THR A 211 3.29 -39.34 -29.92
CA THR A 211 2.01 -40.08 -29.91
C THR A 211 2.01 -41.33 -30.80
N ALA A 212 3.02 -41.50 -31.67
CA ALA A 212 3.15 -42.70 -32.51
C ALA A 212 3.95 -43.85 -31.86
N ALA A 213 4.70 -43.58 -30.77
CA ALA A 213 5.54 -44.58 -30.10
C ALA A 213 4.86 -45.33 -28.93
N GLY A 214 3.64 -44.92 -28.52
CA GLY A 214 2.98 -45.45 -27.32
C GLY A 214 2.04 -46.65 -27.51
N PHE A 215 1.77 -47.09 -28.75
CA PHE A 215 0.81 -48.19 -28.98
C PHE A 215 1.40 -49.29 -29.88
N ARG A 216 2.52 -49.89 -29.47
CA ARG A 216 2.83 -51.28 -29.81
C ARG A 216 3.34 -52.06 -28.61
N ARG A 217 2.52 -53.04 -28.21
CA ARG A 217 2.77 -54.28 -27.44
C ARG A 217 2.72 -54.22 -25.91
N SER A 218 1.64 -54.79 -25.37
CA SER A 218 1.76 -55.96 -24.49
C SER A 218 0.50 -56.84 -24.54
N ARG A 219 0.76 -58.11 -24.87
CA ARG A 219 -0.09 -59.33 -24.92
C ARG A 219 -1.17 -59.40 -26.00
#